data_AF-A0AB35EU38-F1
#
_entry.id   AF-A0AB35EU38-F1
#
_cell.length_a   1.000
_cell.length_b   1.000
_cell.length_c   1.000
_cell.angle_alpha   90.00
_cell.angle_beta   90.00
_cell.angle_gamma   90.00
#
_symmetry.space_group_name_H-M   'P 1'
#
loop_
_entity.id
_entity.type
_entity.pdbx_description
1 polymer ?
#
loop_
_entity_poly.entity_id
_entity_poly.type
_entity_poly.pdbx_seq_one_letter_code
_entity_poly.pdbx_strand_id
1 'polypeptide(L)'
;MSKAFTYTLKRSCFDENYNPSENTRTTTNFANLARGEKRQENLRNTLVMINNRFNALARWDNPNADRYAVELEIISVDLNIGAEKPFPAIEILQTTIVDKKNNQRIPGIVGNNFSSYVRDYDFSVLLLEHNKNQQHFSIPEKFGELHGNIFRHFVSSPEYKENFTKGPVICLSVSSKDTYRRTGNQHPVLGVEYQPDGESLTEQYFAKMGLSVRYFMPEHSVAPFAFFFTGDLLSDYTDLELIATISTMETFQKIYRPEIYNANSAAGLCYRPDLNQQDHSLTKIVYDREERSRLAIEQGRFTEEYFIKPYKHILEQWSDNYTL
;
A
#
# COMPACT_ATOMS: atom_id res chain seq x y z
N MET A 1 -11.40 -30.76 14.28
CA MET A 1 -11.13 -30.23 12.93
C MET A 1 -11.29 -28.72 13.00
N SER A 2 -10.20 -27.94 12.87
CA SER A 2 -10.33 -26.49 12.80
C SER A 2 -11.07 -26.13 11.51
N LYS A 3 -12.03 -25.21 11.58
CA LYS A 3 -12.63 -24.64 10.36
C LYS A 3 -11.51 -23.99 9.54
N ALA A 4 -11.52 -24.21 8.23
CA ALA A 4 -10.59 -23.53 7.33
C ALA A 4 -10.84 -22.02 7.40
N PHE A 5 -9.75 -21.24 7.38
CA PHE A 5 -9.86 -19.80 7.23
C PHE A 5 -10.43 -19.50 5.85
N THR A 6 -11.35 -18.55 5.74
CA THR A 6 -11.93 -18.11 4.45
C THR A 6 -12.02 -16.60 4.42
N TYR A 7 -12.26 -16.03 3.23
CA TYR A 7 -12.26 -14.57 3.05
C TYR A 7 -13.56 -14.07 2.43
N THR A 8 -13.99 -12.89 2.86
CA THR A 8 -15.09 -12.17 2.23
C THR A 8 -14.58 -10.83 1.71
N LEU A 9 -14.75 -10.58 0.42
CA LEU A 9 -14.33 -9.32 -0.20
C LEU A 9 -15.53 -8.39 -0.36
N LYS A 10 -15.32 -7.12 -0.03
CA LYS A 10 -16.27 -6.03 -0.25
C LYS A 10 -15.60 -4.96 -1.10
N ARG A 11 -16.36 -4.35 -2.01
CA ARG A 11 -15.90 -3.27 -2.89
C ARG A 11 -16.60 -1.98 -2.52
N SER A 12 -15.86 -0.88 -2.54
CA SER A 12 -16.40 0.46 -2.33
C SER A 12 -15.72 1.43 -3.29
N CYS A 13 -16.52 2.21 -4.02
CA CYS A 13 -15.98 3.22 -4.93
C CYS A 13 -15.20 4.28 -4.13
N PHE A 14 -13.98 4.59 -4.57
CA PHE A 14 -13.20 5.71 -4.07
C PHE A 14 -13.26 6.84 -5.10
N ASP A 15 -14.35 7.60 -5.06
CA ASP A 15 -14.59 8.79 -5.87
C ASP A 15 -14.71 10.06 -5.01
N GLU A 16 -15.07 11.19 -5.59
CA GLU A 16 -15.28 12.44 -4.84
C GLU A 16 -16.44 12.39 -3.82
N ASN A 17 -17.35 11.43 -3.96
CA ASN A 17 -18.48 11.21 -3.07
C ASN A 17 -18.20 10.16 -2.00
N TYR A 18 -17.04 9.49 -2.05
CA TYR A 18 -16.63 8.53 -1.04
C TYR A 18 -16.68 9.14 0.37
N ASN A 19 -17.54 8.57 1.20
CA ASN A 19 -17.73 8.99 2.58
C ASN A 19 -17.61 7.75 3.48
N PRO A 20 -16.55 7.63 4.29
CA PRO A 20 -16.42 6.51 5.21
C PRO A 20 -17.58 6.55 6.21
N SER A 21 -18.24 5.41 6.45
CA SER A 21 -19.34 5.35 7.42
C SER A 21 -18.85 5.66 8.83
N GLU A 22 -19.68 6.28 9.68
CA GLU A 22 -19.33 6.58 11.07
C GLU A 22 -18.98 5.31 11.88
N ASN A 23 -19.58 4.17 11.49
CA ASN A 23 -19.35 2.85 12.10
C ASN A 23 -18.11 2.11 11.55
N THR A 24 -17.58 2.51 10.39
CA THR A 24 -16.25 2.09 9.91
C THR A 24 -15.20 2.95 10.58
N ARG A 25 -15.14 2.85 11.91
CA ARG A 25 -14.27 3.62 12.82
C ARG A 25 -12.78 3.24 12.68
N THR A 26 -12.41 2.70 11.54
CA THR A 26 -11.17 1.96 11.34
C THR A 26 -10.45 2.44 10.07
N THR A 27 -9.67 3.50 10.25
CA THR A 27 -8.21 3.47 10.04
C THR A 27 -7.61 3.03 8.70
N THR A 28 -8.28 3.29 7.57
CA THR A 28 -7.55 3.29 6.29
C THR A 28 -6.83 4.60 6.03
N ASN A 29 -5.75 4.54 5.23
CA ASN A 29 -5.10 5.72 4.66
C ASN A 29 -6.10 6.60 3.86
N PHE A 30 -7.20 6.01 3.37
CA PHE A 30 -8.26 6.66 2.61
C PHE A 30 -9.21 7.49 3.48
N ALA A 31 -9.57 6.96 4.65
CA ALA A 31 -10.56 7.58 5.53
C ALA A 31 -10.12 8.98 5.99
N ASN A 32 -8.82 9.22 6.21
CA ASN A 32 -8.31 10.53 6.62
C ASN A 32 -8.46 11.58 5.50
N LEU A 33 -8.17 11.21 4.25
CA LEU A 33 -8.41 12.08 3.08
C LEU A 33 -9.89 12.37 2.86
N ALA A 34 -10.73 11.42 3.26
CA ALA A 34 -12.17 11.43 3.06
C ALA A 34 -12.96 11.97 4.27
N ARG A 35 -12.37 12.80 5.13
CA ARG A 35 -13.02 13.39 6.32
C ARG A 35 -12.99 14.93 6.30
N GLY A 36 -13.85 15.52 7.13
CA GLY A 36 -13.93 16.97 7.35
C GLY A 36 -14.65 17.74 6.23
N GLU A 37 -14.78 19.06 6.42
CA GLU A 37 -15.54 19.95 5.52
C GLU A 37 -14.96 19.99 4.10
N LYS A 38 -13.65 19.79 3.95
CA LYS A 38 -12.94 19.77 2.66
C LYS A 38 -12.89 18.40 1.99
N ARG A 39 -13.60 17.39 2.51
CA ARG A 39 -13.60 16.00 2.01
C ARG A 39 -13.71 15.92 0.48
N GLN A 40 -14.79 16.47 -0.09
CA GLN A 40 -15.06 16.31 -1.52
C GLN A 40 -14.00 17.02 -2.38
N GLU A 41 -13.52 18.18 -1.95
CA GLU A 41 -12.46 18.93 -2.63
C GLU A 41 -11.12 18.15 -2.58
N ASN A 42 -10.75 17.60 -1.42
CA ASN A 42 -9.57 16.77 -1.25
C ASN A 42 -9.59 15.55 -2.18
N LEU A 43 -10.71 14.82 -2.21
CA LEU A 43 -10.87 13.63 -3.06
C LEU A 43 -10.83 13.99 -4.54
N ARG A 44 -11.56 15.04 -4.96
CA ARG A 44 -11.53 15.53 -6.35
C ARG A 44 -10.11 15.93 -6.77
N ASN A 45 -9.41 16.70 -5.97
CA ASN A 45 -8.03 17.13 -6.26
C ASN A 45 -7.07 15.94 -6.33
N THR A 46 -7.25 14.94 -5.45
CA THR A 46 -6.47 13.69 -5.48
C THR A 46 -6.68 12.97 -6.82
N LEU A 47 -7.93 12.74 -7.23
CA LEU A 47 -8.25 12.06 -8.50
C LEU A 47 -7.75 12.83 -9.73
N VAL A 48 -7.82 14.16 -9.71
CA VAL A 48 -7.24 15.01 -10.76
C VAL A 48 -5.72 14.85 -10.83
N MET A 49 -5.02 14.83 -9.69
CA MET A 49 -3.57 14.59 -9.66
C MET A 49 -3.20 13.21 -10.22
N ILE A 50 -3.95 12.17 -9.89
CA ILE A 50 -3.76 10.81 -10.43
C ILE A 50 -3.94 10.82 -11.95
N ASN A 51 -5.04 11.39 -12.45
CA ASN A 51 -5.32 11.46 -13.88
C ASN A 51 -4.22 12.23 -14.64
N ASN A 52 -3.79 13.37 -14.11
CA ASN A 52 -2.73 14.17 -14.72
C ASN A 52 -1.40 13.38 -14.75
N ARG A 53 -1.05 12.70 -13.66
CA ARG A 53 0.17 11.90 -13.60
C ARG A 53 0.11 10.69 -14.52
N PHE A 54 -1.03 10.02 -14.60
CA PHE A 54 -1.24 8.90 -15.52
C PHE A 54 -1.02 9.35 -16.97
N ASN A 55 -1.67 10.43 -17.39
CA ASN A 55 -1.57 10.92 -18.76
C ASN A 55 -0.17 11.43 -19.11
N ALA A 56 0.56 12.00 -18.14
CA ALA A 56 1.94 12.42 -18.33
C ALA A 56 2.89 11.24 -18.61
N LEU A 57 2.64 10.08 -18.00
CA LEU A 57 3.42 8.86 -18.23
C LEU A 57 2.94 8.11 -19.49
N ALA A 58 1.62 8.01 -19.71
CA ALA A 58 1.00 7.42 -20.90
C ALA A 58 0.97 8.42 -22.07
N ARG A 59 2.15 8.91 -22.47
CA ARG A 59 2.31 9.97 -23.47
C ARG A 59 2.10 9.52 -24.92
N TRP A 60 2.21 8.21 -25.19
CA TRP A 60 2.03 7.67 -26.53
C TRP A 60 0.58 7.82 -27.00
N ASP A 61 0.38 8.45 -28.17
CA ASP A 61 -0.95 8.70 -28.74
C ASP A 61 -1.90 9.42 -27.75
N ASN A 62 -1.34 10.38 -27.00
CA ASN A 62 -2.03 11.20 -26.00
C ASN A 62 -1.52 12.67 -26.00
N PRO A 63 -1.63 13.40 -27.14
CA PRO A 63 -1.00 14.71 -27.31
C PRO A 63 -1.54 15.80 -26.37
N ASN A 64 -2.79 15.70 -25.93
CA ASN A 64 -3.43 16.66 -25.03
C ASN A 64 -3.35 16.26 -23.55
N ALA A 65 -2.76 15.10 -23.24
CA ALA A 65 -2.66 14.55 -21.89
C ALA A 65 -4.01 14.42 -21.15
N ASP A 66 -5.09 14.11 -21.87
CA ASP A 66 -6.46 14.03 -21.34
C ASP A 66 -7.22 12.73 -21.69
N ARG A 67 -6.55 11.80 -22.40
CA ARG A 67 -7.14 10.55 -22.90
C ARG A 67 -7.61 9.61 -21.79
N TYR A 68 -6.82 9.46 -20.74
CA TYR A 68 -7.08 8.45 -19.71
C TYR A 68 -7.68 9.05 -18.44
N ALA A 69 -8.46 8.26 -17.74
CA ALA A 69 -8.78 8.46 -16.34
C ALA A 69 -8.49 7.18 -15.55
N VAL A 70 -8.23 7.31 -14.26
CA VAL A 70 -8.04 6.20 -13.33
C VAL A 70 -9.17 6.23 -12.32
N GLU A 71 -9.92 5.15 -12.27
CA GLU A 71 -10.92 4.91 -11.23
C GLU A 71 -10.33 4.01 -10.15
N LEU A 72 -10.77 4.21 -8.91
CA LEU A 72 -10.26 3.53 -7.74
C LEU A 72 -11.40 2.83 -6.99
N GLU A 73 -11.20 1.57 -6.64
CA GLU A 73 -12.05 0.83 -5.72
C GLU A 73 -11.25 0.45 -4.47
N ILE A 74 -11.84 0.66 -3.29
CA ILE A 74 -11.37 0.06 -2.05
C ILE A 74 -11.89 -1.36 -2.01
N ILE A 75 -10.96 -2.31 -1.88
CA ILE A 75 -11.22 -3.71 -1.61
C ILE A 75 -10.97 -3.94 -0.12
N SER A 76 -12.03 -4.23 0.62
CA SER A 76 -11.96 -4.63 2.03
C SER A 76 -12.07 -6.14 2.13
N VAL A 77 -11.13 -6.77 2.83
CA VAL A 77 -11.02 -8.22 3.00
C VAL A 77 -11.28 -8.57 4.46
N ASP A 78 -12.40 -9.24 4.70
CA ASP A 78 -12.73 -9.80 6.00
C ASP A 78 -12.23 -11.25 6.08
N LEU A 79 -11.53 -11.59 7.16
CA LEU A 79 -11.06 -12.93 7.49
C LEU A 79 -12.08 -13.64 8.40
N ASN A 80 -12.52 -14.82 7.97
CA ASN A 80 -13.42 -15.69 8.71
C ASN A 80 -12.64 -16.85 9.33
N ILE A 81 -12.55 -16.88 10.66
CA ILE A 81 -11.89 -17.96 11.42
C ILE A 81 -12.89 -18.84 12.19
N GLY A 82 -14.17 -18.78 11.84
CA GLY A 82 -15.25 -19.46 12.56
C GLY A 82 -15.78 -18.71 13.78
N ALA A 83 -15.40 -17.44 13.95
CA ALA A 83 -15.96 -16.50 14.93
C ALA A 83 -17.39 -16.06 14.58
N GLU A 84 -18.12 -15.46 15.53
CA GLU A 84 -19.46 -14.89 15.29
C GLU A 84 -19.43 -13.72 14.30
N LYS A 85 -18.34 -12.94 14.30
CA LYS A 85 -18.13 -11.81 13.38
C LYS A 85 -16.82 -11.99 12.61
N PRO A 86 -16.81 -11.74 11.29
CA PRO A 86 -15.59 -11.68 10.51
C PRO A 86 -14.64 -10.59 11.04
N PHE A 87 -13.33 -10.81 10.91
CA PHE A 87 -12.31 -9.84 11.29
C PHE A 87 -11.82 -9.04 10.07
N PRO A 88 -11.84 -7.70 10.07
CA PRO A 88 -11.28 -6.92 8.97
C PRO A 88 -9.76 -7.11 8.93
N ALA A 89 -9.24 -7.71 7.85
CA ALA A 89 -7.83 -8.10 7.76
C ALA A 89 -7.01 -7.12 6.91
N ILE A 90 -7.47 -6.84 5.69
CA ILE A 90 -6.72 -6.08 4.67
C ILE A 90 -7.65 -5.08 3.98
N GLU A 91 -7.14 -3.88 3.71
CA GLU A 91 -7.76 -2.92 2.80
C GLU A 91 -6.74 -2.43 1.77
N ILE A 92 -7.09 -2.54 0.50
CA ILE A 92 -6.23 -2.21 -0.65
C ILE A 92 -7.03 -1.49 -1.73
N LEU A 93 -6.35 -0.71 -2.56
CA LEU A 93 -6.95 -0.15 -3.77
C LEU A 93 -6.73 -1.09 -4.96
N GLN A 94 -7.78 -1.20 -5.77
CA GLN A 94 -7.73 -1.66 -7.14
C GLN A 94 -7.91 -0.46 -8.08
N THR A 95 -7.12 -0.41 -9.14
CA THR A 95 -7.25 0.60 -10.19
C THR A 95 -8.04 0.05 -11.38
N THR A 96 -8.78 0.91 -12.06
CA THR A 96 -9.33 0.65 -13.40
C THR A 96 -8.97 1.82 -14.31
N ILE A 97 -8.34 1.53 -15.45
CA ILE A 97 -7.96 2.54 -16.43
C ILE A 97 -9.13 2.72 -17.41
N VAL A 98 -9.60 3.96 -17.56
CA VAL A 98 -10.62 4.35 -18.53
C VAL A 98 -9.94 5.03 -19.72
N ASP A 99 -9.92 4.36 -20.87
CA ASP A 99 -9.47 4.94 -22.13
C ASP A 99 -10.66 5.63 -22.81
N LYS A 100 -10.72 6.96 -22.73
CA LYS A 100 -11.83 7.75 -23.27
C LYS A 100 -11.84 7.77 -24.80
N LYS A 101 -10.68 7.59 -25.45
CA LYS A 101 -10.58 7.60 -26.91
C LYS A 101 -11.21 6.36 -27.51
N ASN A 102 -10.96 5.20 -26.91
CA ASN A 102 -11.46 3.91 -27.40
C ASN A 102 -12.71 3.42 -26.66
N ASN A 103 -13.17 4.16 -25.64
CA ASN A 103 -14.27 3.78 -24.77
C ASN A 103 -14.08 2.38 -24.13
N GLN A 104 -12.88 2.16 -23.57
CA GLN A 104 -12.50 0.89 -22.96
C GLN A 104 -12.20 1.07 -21.46
N ARG A 105 -12.48 0.01 -20.70
CA ARG A 105 -12.11 -0.10 -19.29
C ARG A 105 -11.13 -1.26 -19.15
N ILE A 106 -9.92 -0.95 -18.71
CA ILE A 106 -8.81 -1.89 -18.61
C ILE A 106 -8.57 -2.14 -17.11
N PRO A 107 -8.62 -3.41 -16.64
CA PRO A 107 -8.28 -3.74 -15.27
C PRO A 107 -6.85 -3.30 -14.95
N GLY A 108 -6.68 -2.59 -13.83
CA GLY A 108 -5.38 -2.26 -13.28
C GLY A 108 -4.97 -3.20 -12.15
N ILE A 109 -3.81 -2.93 -11.55
CA ILE A 109 -3.24 -3.78 -10.49
C ILE A 109 -3.94 -3.52 -9.14
N VAL A 110 -4.19 -4.59 -8.39
CA VAL A 110 -4.67 -4.55 -7.00
C VAL A 110 -3.48 -4.52 -6.02
N GLY A 111 -3.64 -3.89 -4.85
CA GLY A 111 -2.60 -3.84 -3.80
C GLY A 111 -2.05 -2.44 -3.53
N ASN A 112 -2.54 -1.45 -4.27
CA ASN A 112 -2.20 -0.05 -4.06
C ASN A 112 -2.63 0.41 -2.65
N ASN A 113 -1.81 1.26 -2.02
CA ASN A 113 -2.07 1.86 -0.71
C ASN A 113 -2.48 0.83 0.39
N PHE A 114 -1.71 -0.25 0.46
CA PHE A 114 -1.95 -1.40 1.34
C PHE A 114 -2.05 -1.03 2.82
N SER A 115 -3.17 -1.41 3.43
CA SER A 115 -3.45 -1.35 4.87
C SER A 115 -3.73 -2.75 5.41
N SER A 116 -3.20 -3.05 6.59
CA SER A 116 -3.44 -4.33 7.28
C SER A 116 -3.51 -4.14 8.78
N TYR A 117 -4.52 -4.76 9.37
CA TYR A 117 -4.79 -4.70 10.80
C TYR A 117 -3.74 -5.44 11.61
N VAL A 118 -3.37 -6.64 11.16
CA VAL A 118 -2.32 -7.44 11.80
C VAL A 118 -0.96 -6.77 11.66
N ARG A 119 -0.69 -6.11 10.52
CA ARG A 119 0.53 -5.30 10.37
C ARG A 119 0.57 -4.14 11.34
N ASP A 120 -0.52 -3.40 11.50
CA ASP A 120 -0.55 -2.27 12.43
C ASP A 120 -0.46 -2.75 13.88
N TYR A 121 -1.01 -3.91 14.24
CA TYR A 121 -0.75 -4.57 15.52
C TYR A 121 0.75 -4.90 15.70
N ASP A 122 1.35 -5.57 14.73
CA ASP A 122 2.74 -6.00 14.79
C ASP A 122 3.67 -4.79 15.01
N PHE A 123 3.54 -3.74 14.19
CA PHE A 123 4.42 -2.57 14.28
C PHE A 123 4.07 -1.59 15.40
N SER A 124 2.79 -1.32 15.66
CA SER A 124 2.36 -0.27 16.61
C SER A 124 2.02 -0.79 18.01
N VAL A 125 1.98 -2.10 18.24
CA VAL A 125 1.76 -2.69 19.57
C VAL A 125 2.85 -3.68 19.92
N LEU A 126 2.97 -4.78 19.16
CA LEU A 126 3.87 -5.89 19.52
C LEU A 126 5.34 -5.47 19.54
N LEU A 127 5.82 -4.83 18.46
CA LEU A 127 7.23 -4.40 18.36
C LEU A 127 7.58 -3.33 19.39
N LEU A 128 6.66 -2.39 19.65
CA LEU A 128 6.85 -1.32 20.63
C LEU A 128 6.88 -1.87 22.05
N GLU A 129 5.93 -2.73 22.43
CA GLU A 129 5.90 -3.33 23.77
C GLU A 129 7.07 -4.29 23.99
N HIS A 130 7.51 -5.04 22.97
CA HIS A 130 8.70 -5.90 23.06
C HIS A 130 9.96 -5.10 23.41
N ASN A 131 10.16 -3.95 22.74
CA ASN A 131 11.34 -3.11 22.96
C ASN A 131 11.21 -2.18 24.18
N LYS A 132 10.05 -2.16 24.84
CA LYS A 132 9.81 -1.32 26.01
C LYS A 132 10.75 -1.73 27.14
N ASN A 133 11.50 -0.76 27.66
CA ASN A 133 12.51 -0.95 28.71
C ASN A 133 13.72 -1.82 28.29
N GLN A 134 13.90 -2.13 27.00
CA GLN A 134 15.14 -2.77 26.52
C GLN A 134 16.22 -1.73 26.22
N GLN A 135 17.48 -2.06 26.50
CA GLN A 135 18.61 -1.18 26.18
C GLN A 135 18.95 -1.16 24.68
N HIS A 136 18.67 -2.24 23.99
CA HIS A 136 18.97 -2.41 22.57
C HIS A 136 17.72 -2.85 21.81
N PHE A 137 17.58 -2.36 20.58
CA PHE A 137 16.50 -2.77 19.70
C PHE A 137 16.63 -4.26 19.35
N SER A 138 15.53 -4.99 19.47
CA SER A 138 15.41 -6.36 19.01
C SER A 138 14.03 -6.62 18.40
N ILE A 139 13.94 -7.68 17.59
CA ILE A 139 12.70 -8.06 16.90
C ILE A 139 12.07 -9.23 17.67
N PRO A 140 10.75 -9.21 17.93
CA PRO A 140 10.05 -10.34 18.53
C PRO A 140 10.25 -11.64 17.73
N GLU A 141 10.28 -12.77 18.44
CA GLU A 141 10.24 -14.08 17.77
C GLU A 141 8.95 -14.20 16.94
N LYS A 142 9.05 -14.79 15.75
CA LYS A 142 7.94 -14.92 14.77
C LYS A 142 7.31 -13.61 14.28
N PHE A 143 8.00 -12.47 14.42
CA PHE A 143 7.50 -11.17 13.93
C PHE A 143 7.10 -11.21 12.45
N GLY A 144 5.85 -10.87 12.15
CA GLY A 144 5.28 -10.87 10.80
C GLY A 144 4.90 -12.25 10.23
N GLU A 145 5.14 -13.35 10.94
CA GLU A 145 4.84 -14.69 10.40
C GLU A 145 3.35 -14.97 10.27
N LEU A 146 2.55 -14.63 11.29
CA LEU A 146 1.09 -14.78 11.23
C LEU A 146 0.51 -13.95 10.09
N HIS A 147 0.89 -12.68 9.99
CA HIS A 147 0.42 -11.81 8.92
C HIS A 147 0.86 -12.30 7.54
N GLY A 148 2.11 -12.74 7.43
CA GLY A 148 2.66 -13.36 6.23
C GLY A 148 1.86 -14.56 5.76
N ASN A 149 1.52 -15.47 6.69
CA ASN A 149 0.67 -16.63 6.42
C ASN A 149 -0.74 -16.22 5.99
N ILE A 150 -1.37 -15.26 6.69
CA ILE A 150 -2.70 -14.75 6.32
C ILE A 150 -2.68 -14.18 4.89
N PHE A 151 -1.65 -13.39 4.55
CA PHE A 151 -1.52 -12.82 3.21
C PHE A 151 -1.32 -13.90 2.15
N ARG A 152 -0.39 -14.83 2.36
CA ARG A 152 -0.12 -15.93 1.40
C ARG A 152 -1.32 -16.83 1.19
N HIS A 153 -2.06 -17.11 2.26
CA HIS A 153 -3.29 -17.87 2.20
C HIS A 153 -4.37 -17.10 1.42
N PHE A 154 -4.51 -15.78 1.66
CA PHE A 154 -5.44 -14.93 0.90
C PHE A 154 -5.12 -14.92 -0.59
N VAL A 155 -3.90 -14.58 -1.01
CA VAL A 155 -3.57 -14.48 -2.45
C VAL A 155 -3.64 -15.82 -3.18
N SER A 156 -3.59 -16.94 -2.45
CA SER A 156 -3.71 -18.29 -3.00
C SER A 156 -5.15 -18.83 -2.99
N SER A 157 -6.06 -18.14 -2.30
CA SER A 157 -7.42 -18.61 -2.04
C SER A 157 -8.32 -18.59 -3.28
N PRO A 158 -9.39 -19.39 -3.31
CA PRO A 158 -10.41 -19.32 -4.36
C PRO A 158 -11.00 -17.92 -4.48
N GLU A 159 -11.30 -17.26 -3.35
CA GLU A 159 -11.92 -15.93 -3.32
C GLU A 159 -11.04 -14.85 -3.96
N TYR A 160 -9.71 -14.94 -3.81
CA TYR A 160 -8.79 -14.07 -4.52
C TYR A 160 -8.82 -14.35 -6.03
N LYS A 161 -8.71 -15.61 -6.44
CA LYS A 161 -8.67 -16.03 -7.85
C LYS A 161 -9.99 -15.75 -8.60
N GLU A 162 -11.11 -15.74 -7.91
CA GLU A 162 -12.42 -15.34 -8.46
C GLU A 162 -12.50 -13.83 -8.72
N ASN A 163 -11.72 -13.02 -8.01
CA ASN A 163 -11.77 -11.55 -8.07
C ASN A 163 -10.61 -10.92 -8.84
N PHE A 164 -9.46 -11.59 -8.90
CA PHE A 164 -8.22 -11.06 -9.46
C PHE A 164 -7.48 -12.15 -10.27
N THR A 165 -6.96 -11.74 -11.42
CA THR A 165 -6.24 -12.62 -12.35
C THR A 165 -4.73 -12.54 -12.22
N LYS A 166 -4.22 -11.51 -11.53
CA LYS A 166 -2.79 -11.25 -11.32
C LYS A 166 -2.49 -11.07 -9.85
N GLY A 167 -1.22 -11.28 -9.47
CA GLY A 167 -0.74 -10.99 -8.12
C GLY A 167 -0.84 -9.50 -7.78
N PRO A 168 -0.84 -9.16 -6.47
CA PRO A 168 -0.87 -7.78 -6.06
C PRO A 168 0.51 -7.13 -6.22
N VAL A 169 0.53 -5.83 -6.52
CA VAL A 169 1.73 -5.00 -6.42
C VAL A 169 1.48 -3.93 -5.37
N ILE A 170 2.33 -3.91 -4.34
CA ILE A 170 2.28 -2.93 -3.26
C ILE A 170 3.42 -1.94 -3.49
N CYS A 171 3.08 -0.68 -3.75
CA CYS A 171 4.06 0.38 -3.94
C CYS A 171 4.09 1.31 -2.71
N LEU A 172 5.28 1.45 -2.11
CA LEU A 172 5.49 2.19 -0.86
C LEU A 172 6.60 3.24 -0.99
N SER A 173 6.60 4.15 -0.03
CA SER A 173 7.73 5.05 0.21
C SER A 173 9.01 4.27 0.52
N VAL A 174 10.15 4.76 0.05
CA VAL A 174 11.46 4.33 0.56
C VAL A 174 11.67 4.77 2.01
N SER A 175 12.49 4.02 2.74
CA SER A 175 12.89 4.29 4.13
C SER A 175 13.96 5.38 4.21
N SER A 176 13.83 6.33 5.12
CA SER A 176 14.83 7.38 5.40
C SER A 176 16.06 6.88 6.16
N LYS A 177 16.04 5.64 6.64
CA LYS A 177 17.18 5.02 7.33
C LYS A 177 18.24 4.50 6.37
N ASP A 178 17.86 4.26 5.12
CA ASP A 178 18.67 3.57 4.13
C ASP A 178 19.19 4.53 3.08
N THR A 179 20.29 4.12 2.43
CA THR A 179 20.86 4.82 1.28
C THR A 179 20.65 3.96 0.05
N TYR A 180 20.16 4.60 -1.02
CA TYR A 180 19.81 3.96 -2.28
C TYR A 180 20.77 4.42 -3.37
N ARG A 181 21.37 3.48 -4.07
CA ARG A 181 22.28 3.76 -5.18
C ARG A 181 21.60 3.46 -6.50
N ARG A 182 21.60 4.44 -7.39
CA ARG A 182 21.15 4.27 -8.77
C ARG A 182 21.97 3.17 -9.44
N THR A 183 21.28 2.23 -10.08
CA THR A 183 21.91 1.19 -10.89
C THR A 183 21.97 1.63 -12.37
N GLY A 184 22.52 0.77 -13.23
CA GLY A 184 22.49 0.98 -14.68
C GLY A 184 21.18 0.56 -15.35
N ASN A 185 20.26 -0.09 -14.63
CA ASN A 185 19.03 -0.60 -15.20
C ASN A 185 17.95 0.50 -15.30
N GLN A 186 17.22 0.51 -16.41
CA GLN A 186 16.14 1.46 -16.66
C GLN A 186 15.00 0.76 -17.39
N HIS A 187 13.82 0.80 -16.76
CA HIS A 187 12.58 0.30 -17.32
C HIS A 187 11.80 1.45 -18.00
N PRO A 188 11.10 1.22 -19.13
CA PRO A 188 10.39 2.27 -19.86
C PRO A 188 9.32 3.01 -19.04
N VAL A 189 8.58 2.28 -18.19
CA VAL A 189 7.56 2.85 -17.29
C VAL A 189 8.07 3.12 -15.86
N LEU A 190 8.59 2.09 -15.18
CA LEU A 190 9.08 2.22 -13.80
C LEU A 190 10.28 3.19 -13.68
N GLY A 191 10.99 3.46 -14.76
CA GLY A 191 12.12 4.38 -14.78
C GLY A 191 13.42 3.75 -14.29
N VAL A 192 14.22 4.54 -13.60
CA VAL A 192 15.59 4.16 -13.21
C VAL A 192 15.55 3.30 -11.95
N GLU A 193 16.28 2.19 -11.95
CA GLU A 193 16.38 1.31 -10.77
C GLU A 193 17.39 1.84 -9.74
N TYR A 194 17.06 1.61 -8.48
CA TYR A 194 17.90 1.88 -7.32
C TYR A 194 18.07 0.59 -6.50
N GLN A 195 19.18 0.49 -5.78
CA GLN A 195 19.47 -0.62 -4.88
C GLN A 195 19.81 -0.07 -3.49
N PRO A 196 19.17 -0.53 -2.41
CA PRO A 196 19.57 -0.18 -1.05
C PRO A 196 20.88 -0.90 -0.65
N ASP A 197 21.62 -0.29 0.28
CA ASP A 197 22.87 -0.84 0.83
C ASP A 197 22.64 -2.08 1.75
N GLY A 198 21.39 -2.36 2.14
CA GLY A 198 21.02 -3.50 2.98
C GLY A 198 19.52 -3.77 2.98
N GLU A 199 19.07 -4.73 3.79
CA GLU A 199 17.66 -5.08 3.93
C GLU A 199 17.02 -4.36 5.12
N SER A 200 15.93 -3.64 4.87
CA SER A 200 15.13 -3.02 5.94
C SER A 200 14.24 -4.02 6.68
N LEU A 201 13.79 -3.65 7.90
CA LEU A 201 12.79 -4.42 8.64
C LEU A 201 11.48 -4.60 7.86
N THR A 202 11.09 -3.60 7.08
CA THR A 202 9.89 -3.68 6.23
C THR A 202 10.07 -4.72 5.14
N GLU A 203 11.25 -4.82 4.52
CA GLU A 203 11.54 -5.86 3.53
C GLU A 203 11.48 -7.25 4.14
N GLN A 204 12.14 -7.47 5.27
CA GLN A 204 12.08 -8.75 5.98
C GLN A 204 10.65 -9.13 6.35
N TYR A 205 9.84 -8.17 6.77
CA TYR A 205 8.43 -8.38 7.11
C TYR A 205 7.59 -8.74 5.87
N PHE A 206 7.78 -8.04 4.75
CA PHE A 206 7.05 -8.32 3.50
C PHE A 206 7.54 -9.60 2.82
N ALA A 207 8.80 -10.01 3.03
CA ALA A 207 9.30 -11.31 2.60
C ALA A 207 8.52 -12.46 3.27
N LYS A 208 8.05 -12.29 4.52
CA LYS A 208 7.13 -13.25 5.16
C LYS A 208 5.77 -13.36 4.45
N MET A 209 5.40 -12.39 3.62
CA MET A 209 4.23 -12.47 2.73
C MET A 209 4.53 -13.17 1.39
N GLY A 210 5.78 -13.61 1.17
CA GLY A 210 6.23 -14.16 -0.10
C GLY A 210 6.50 -13.09 -1.18
N LEU A 211 6.66 -11.83 -0.78
CA LEU A 211 6.90 -10.72 -1.70
C LEU A 211 8.40 -10.47 -1.88
N SER A 212 8.80 -10.24 -3.12
CA SER A 212 10.09 -9.65 -3.48
C SER A 212 9.96 -8.14 -3.59
N VAL A 213 11.07 -7.39 -3.48
CA VAL A 213 11.07 -5.93 -3.64
C VAL A 213 12.05 -5.49 -4.72
N ARG A 214 11.67 -4.44 -5.47
CA ARG A 214 12.59 -3.67 -6.32
C ARG A 214 12.31 -2.18 -6.19
N TYR A 215 13.32 -1.36 -6.42
CA TYR A 215 13.21 0.08 -6.24
C TYR A 215 13.36 0.82 -7.55
N PHE A 216 12.35 1.60 -7.92
CA PHE A 216 12.39 2.34 -9.17
C PHE A 216 11.95 3.77 -8.97
N MET A 217 12.61 4.70 -9.67
CA MET A 217 12.22 6.09 -9.78
C MET A 217 11.64 6.35 -11.18
N PRO A 218 10.31 6.49 -11.29
CA PRO A 218 9.65 6.80 -12.56
C PRO A 218 10.11 8.12 -13.16
N GLU A 219 9.96 8.26 -14.47
CA GLU A 219 10.34 9.49 -15.19
C GLU A 219 9.60 10.71 -14.58
N HIS A 220 10.35 11.76 -14.25
CA HIS A 220 9.86 12.98 -13.58
C HIS A 220 9.35 12.83 -12.15
N SER A 221 9.52 11.66 -11.51
CA SER A 221 9.46 11.57 -10.05
C SER A 221 10.76 12.11 -9.44
N VAL A 222 10.71 12.48 -8.15
CA VAL A 222 11.87 13.04 -7.43
C VAL A 222 12.54 12.06 -6.47
N ALA A 223 11.94 10.90 -6.24
CA ALA A 223 12.47 9.85 -5.36
C ALA A 223 12.04 8.45 -5.86
N PRO A 224 12.84 7.39 -5.59
CA PRO A 224 12.45 6.01 -5.89
C PRO A 224 11.30 5.54 -5.00
N PHE A 225 10.56 4.54 -5.48
CA PHE A 225 9.52 3.82 -4.74
C PHE A 225 9.95 2.37 -4.55
N ALA A 226 9.49 1.75 -3.46
CA ALA A 226 9.63 0.31 -3.23
C ALA A 226 8.42 -0.40 -3.83
N PHE A 227 8.63 -1.29 -4.80
CA PHE A 227 7.60 -2.12 -5.41
C PHE A 227 7.74 -3.53 -4.86
N PHE A 228 6.77 -3.95 -4.03
CA PHE A 228 6.66 -5.32 -3.52
C PHE A 228 5.70 -6.11 -4.39
N PHE A 229 6.11 -7.30 -4.82
CA PHE A 229 5.38 -8.12 -5.79
C PHE A 229 5.65 -9.61 -5.62
N THR A 230 4.76 -10.43 -6.18
CA THR A 230 5.04 -11.85 -6.51
C THR A 230 5.31 -11.98 -8.01
N GLY A 231 6.04 -13.03 -8.41
CA GLY A 231 6.37 -13.28 -9.82
C GLY A 231 7.45 -12.34 -10.37
N ASP A 232 7.25 -11.83 -11.58
CA ASP A 232 8.15 -10.91 -12.26
C ASP A 232 7.48 -9.55 -12.53
N LEU A 233 7.84 -8.54 -11.73
CA LEU A 233 7.34 -7.17 -11.86
C LEU A 233 7.49 -6.59 -13.27
N LEU A 234 8.55 -6.97 -14.01
CA LEU A 234 8.86 -6.35 -15.30
C LEU A 234 8.10 -6.99 -16.48
N SER A 235 7.62 -8.21 -16.31
CA SER A 235 7.07 -9.02 -17.41
C SER A 235 5.59 -9.36 -17.22
N ASP A 236 5.12 -9.49 -15.96
CA ASP A 236 3.77 -9.96 -15.66
C ASP A 236 2.69 -8.86 -15.79
N TYR A 237 3.11 -7.59 -15.85
CA TYR A 237 2.24 -6.42 -15.87
C TYR A 237 2.50 -5.55 -17.10
N THR A 238 1.43 -5.01 -17.66
CA THR A 238 1.48 -4.10 -18.80
C THR A 238 1.92 -2.70 -18.38
N ASP A 239 2.38 -1.90 -19.34
CA ASP A 239 2.76 -0.52 -19.11
C ASP A 239 1.64 0.32 -18.48
N LEU A 240 0.39 0.18 -18.94
CA LEU A 240 -0.75 0.92 -18.39
C LEU A 240 -1.09 0.51 -16.95
N GLU A 241 -0.96 -0.78 -16.62
CA GLU A 241 -1.13 -1.31 -15.26
C GLU A 241 -0.09 -0.71 -14.30
N LEU A 242 1.18 -0.67 -14.71
CA LEU A 242 2.27 -0.08 -13.92
C LEU A 242 2.10 1.44 -13.79
N ILE A 243 1.70 2.15 -14.86
CA ILE A 243 1.40 3.58 -14.80
C ILE A 243 0.24 3.88 -13.84
N ALA A 244 -0.80 3.04 -13.81
CA ALA A 244 -1.91 3.20 -12.87
C ALA A 244 -1.44 3.14 -11.42
N THR A 245 -0.58 2.15 -11.09
CA THR A 245 0.05 2.03 -9.78
C THR A 245 0.93 3.24 -9.44
N ILE A 246 1.81 3.65 -10.36
CA ILE A 246 2.70 4.81 -10.15
C ILE A 246 1.91 6.10 -9.93
N SER A 247 0.97 6.42 -10.82
CA SER A 247 0.19 7.65 -10.75
C SER A 247 -0.66 7.75 -9.47
N THR A 248 -1.23 6.63 -9.05
CA THR A 248 -1.96 6.51 -7.80
C THR A 248 -1.04 6.70 -6.59
N MET A 249 0.03 5.92 -6.50
CA MET A 249 0.89 5.92 -5.33
C MET A 249 1.78 7.16 -5.22
N GLU A 250 2.28 7.71 -6.33
CA GLU A 250 3.01 8.98 -6.31
C GLU A 250 2.13 10.11 -5.81
N THR A 251 0.85 10.16 -6.21
CA THR A 251 -0.09 11.16 -5.71
C THR A 251 -0.27 11.02 -4.20
N PHE A 252 -0.51 9.81 -3.70
CA PHE A 252 -0.63 9.58 -2.25
C PHE A 252 0.66 9.93 -1.52
N GLN A 253 1.84 9.56 -2.04
CA GLN A 253 3.10 9.88 -1.39
C GLN A 253 3.43 11.38 -1.39
N LYS A 254 3.03 12.14 -2.43
CA LYS A 254 3.13 13.61 -2.42
C LYS A 254 2.29 14.25 -1.31
N ILE A 255 1.19 13.60 -0.92
CA ILE A 255 0.35 14.06 0.20
C ILE A 255 0.93 13.60 1.54
N TYR A 256 1.35 12.34 1.63
CA TYR A 256 1.75 11.72 2.90
C TYR A 256 3.18 12.08 3.32
N ARG A 257 4.08 12.22 2.35
CA ARG A 257 5.53 12.41 2.50
C ARG A 257 6.07 13.40 1.44
N PRO A 258 5.53 14.62 1.34
CA PRO A 258 6.02 15.66 0.44
C PRO A 258 7.52 15.95 0.60
N GLU A 259 8.08 15.77 1.79
CA GLU A 259 9.52 15.94 2.06
C GLU A 259 10.40 15.03 1.21
N ILE A 260 9.85 13.87 0.78
CA ILE A 260 10.51 12.89 -0.08
C ILE A 260 9.99 13.01 -1.52
N TYR A 261 8.67 12.98 -1.71
CA TYR A 261 8.05 12.81 -3.03
C TYR A 261 7.53 14.08 -3.69
N ASN A 262 7.53 15.19 -2.96
CA ASN A 262 7.24 16.53 -3.48
C ASN A 262 8.39 17.51 -3.16
N ALA A 263 9.60 16.98 -2.99
CA ALA A 263 10.83 17.74 -2.85
C ALA A 263 11.12 18.51 -4.15
N ASN A 264 11.74 19.68 -4.04
CA ASN A 264 12.09 20.49 -5.21
C ASN A 264 13.41 20.06 -5.87
N SER A 265 14.05 19.01 -5.33
CA SER A 265 15.25 18.38 -5.89
C SER A 265 15.02 16.87 -6.09
N ALA A 266 15.51 16.35 -7.20
CA ALA A 266 15.42 14.93 -7.53
C ALA A 266 16.56 14.13 -6.93
N ALA A 267 16.30 12.85 -6.65
CA ALA A 267 17.29 11.88 -6.19
C ALA A 267 18.48 11.78 -7.15
N GLY A 268 19.70 11.91 -6.59
CA GLY A 268 20.95 11.76 -7.33
C GLY A 268 21.34 10.29 -7.56
N LEU A 269 22.62 10.07 -7.92
CA LEU A 269 23.20 8.73 -8.05
C LEU A 269 23.20 7.95 -6.72
N CYS A 270 23.31 8.68 -5.62
CA CYS A 270 23.19 8.18 -4.26
C CYS A 270 22.12 9.03 -3.58
N TYR A 271 21.11 8.39 -3.03
CA TYR A 271 19.96 9.07 -2.45
C TYR A 271 19.66 8.51 -1.07
N ARG A 272 19.54 9.41 -0.10
CA ARG A 272 19.05 9.11 1.24
C ARG A 272 17.83 10.00 1.50
N PRO A 273 16.63 9.44 1.68
CA PRO A 273 15.44 10.24 1.95
C PRO A 273 15.57 10.95 3.29
N ASP A 274 15.07 12.18 3.38
CA ASP A 274 15.05 12.96 4.62
C ASP A 274 13.63 13.47 4.89
N LEU A 275 13.08 13.08 6.04
CA LEU A 275 11.74 13.49 6.49
C LEU A 275 11.72 14.92 7.07
N ASN A 276 12.88 15.56 7.23
CA ASN A 276 13.01 16.93 7.70
C ASN A 276 13.41 17.92 6.59
N GLN A 277 13.49 17.46 5.34
CA GLN A 277 13.83 18.30 4.20
C GLN A 277 12.84 19.48 4.08
N GLN A 278 13.35 20.71 4.15
CA GLN A 278 12.53 21.92 4.10
C GLN A 278 12.23 22.36 2.66
N ASP A 279 13.09 21.99 1.70
CA ASP A 279 12.91 22.35 0.30
C ASP A 279 11.94 21.39 -0.42
N HIS A 280 10.66 21.52 -0.08
CA HIS A 280 9.56 20.77 -0.69
C HIS A 280 8.32 21.65 -0.87
N SER A 281 7.42 21.19 -1.73
CA SER A 281 6.13 21.82 -1.95
C SER A 281 5.01 21.07 -1.22
N LEU A 282 3.98 21.78 -0.77
CA LEU A 282 2.76 21.17 -0.24
C LEU A 282 1.67 21.15 -1.30
N THR A 283 0.84 20.11 -1.28
CA THR A 283 -0.37 20.06 -2.10
C THR A 283 -1.47 20.92 -1.45
N LYS A 284 -2.54 21.23 -2.21
CA LYS A 284 -3.73 21.88 -1.65
C LYS A 284 -4.64 20.91 -0.86
N ILE A 285 -4.27 19.63 -0.79
CA ILE A 285 -5.04 18.58 -0.13
C ILE A 285 -4.63 18.57 1.34
N VAL A 286 -5.62 18.74 2.23
CA VAL A 286 -5.39 18.70 3.68
C VAL A 286 -5.34 17.24 4.13
N TYR A 287 -4.27 16.86 4.84
CA TYR A 287 -4.07 15.51 5.36
C TYR A 287 -3.53 15.57 6.79
N ASP A 288 -4.25 14.98 7.73
CA ASP A 288 -3.89 15.00 9.15
C ASP A 288 -3.02 13.79 9.51
N ARG A 289 -1.71 14.01 9.57
CA ARG A 289 -0.73 12.96 9.89
C ARG A 289 -0.78 12.52 11.36
N GLU A 290 -1.16 13.42 12.27
CA GLU A 290 -1.26 13.10 13.70
C GLU A 290 -2.47 12.20 13.94
N GLU A 291 -3.62 12.54 13.36
CA GLU A 291 -4.78 11.67 13.37
C GLU A 291 -4.43 10.31 12.76
N ARG A 292 -3.77 10.26 11.59
CA ARG A 292 -3.39 8.98 10.99
C ARG A 292 -2.53 8.12 11.91
N SER A 293 -1.58 8.74 12.60
CA SER A 293 -0.67 8.05 13.53
C SER A 293 -1.42 7.51 14.74
N ARG A 294 -2.33 8.30 15.32
CA ARG A 294 -3.22 7.87 16.40
C ARG A 294 -4.11 6.69 15.95
N LEU A 295 -4.71 6.81 14.77
CA LEU A 295 -5.55 5.78 14.17
C LEU A 295 -4.77 4.46 14.00
N ALA A 296 -3.53 4.48 13.50
CA ALA A 296 -2.74 3.24 13.37
C ALA A 296 -2.57 2.51 14.72
N ILE A 297 -2.35 3.25 15.82
CA ILE A 297 -2.25 2.69 17.17
C ILE A 297 -3.59 2.13 17.65
N GLU A 298 -4.69 2.86 17.43
CA GLU A 298 -6.04 2.40 17.76
C GLU A 298 -6.40 1.11 17.00
N GLN A 299 -6.07 1.03 15.71
CA GLN A 299 -6.24 -0.18 14.90
C GLN A 299 -5.41 -1.36 15.44
N GLY A 300 -4.17 -1.10 15.82
CA GLY A 300 -3.31 -2.12 16.42
C GLY A 300 -3.87 -2.65 17.74
N ARG A 301 -4.38 -1.78 18.62
CA ARG A 301 -5.01 -2.18 19.89
C ARG A 301 -6.33 -2.91 19.67
N PHE A 302 -7.15 -2.47 18.72
CA PHE A 302 -8.37 -3.18 18.33
C PHE A 302 -8.04 -4.60 17.85
N THR A 303 -7.02 -4.74 17.00
CA THR A 303 -6.55 -6.04 16.52
C THR A 303 -6.06 -6.90 17.68
N GLU A 304 -5.32 -6.33 18.63
CA GLU A 304 -4.90 -7.05 19.83
C GLU A 304 -6.09 -7.60 20.63
N GLU A 305 -7.09 -6.76 20.92
CA GLU A 305 -8.21 -7.06 21.81
C GLU A 305 -9.23 -8.01 21.17
N TYR A 306 -9.55 -7.82 19.89
CA TYR A 306 -10.66 -8.51 19.23
C TYR A 306 -10.22 -9.66 18.32
N PHE A 307 -8.93 -9.78 18.02
CA PHE A 307 -8.41 -10.83 17.13
C PHE A 307 -7.26 -11.62 17.75
N ILE A 308 -6.19 -10.95 18.15
CA ILE A 308 -4.99 -11.65 18.63
C ILE A 308 -5.26 -12.35 19.98
N LYS A 309 -5.74 -11.63 21.00
CA LYS A 309 -5.97 -12.21 22.33
C LYS A 309 -7.05 -13.30 22.35
N PRO A 310 -8.25 -13.11 21.77
CA PRO A 310 -9.32 -14.09 21.87
C PRO A 310 -9.04 -15.38 21.10
N TYR A 311 -8.28 -15.29 20.01
CA TYR A 311 -8.03 -16.42 19.11
C TYR A 311 -6.57 -16.86 19.08
N LYS A 312 -5.75 -16.42 20.06
CA LYS A 312 -4.31 -16.68 20.11
C LYS A 312 -3.94 -18.12 19.78
N HIS A 313 -4.51 -19.08 20.50
CA HIS A 313 -4.21 -20.50 20.31
C HIS A 313 -4.59 -21.01 18.92
N ILE A 314 -5.71 -20.54 18.36
CA ILE A 314 -6.18 -20.93 17.01
C ILE A 314 -5.24 -20.34 15.95
N LEU A 315 -4.87 -19.06 16.10
CA LEU A 315 -3.98 -18.36 15.18
C LEU A 315 -2.56 -18.94 15.19
N GLU A 316 -2.01 -19.21 16.37
CA GLU A 316 -0.70 -19.85 16.53
C GLU A 316 -0.70 -21.25 15.95
N GLN A 317 -1.68 -22.10 16.31
CA GLN A 317 -1.78 -23.45 15.77
C GLN A 317 -1.94 -23.44 14.24
N TRP A 318 -2.77 -22.55 13.71
CA TRP A 318 -2.97 -22.43 12.26
C TRP A 318 -1.68 -21.97 11.56
N SER A 319 -1.04 -20.93 12.08
CA SER A 319 0.17 -20.34 11.51
C SER A 319 1.37 -21.30 11.54
N ASP A 320 1.55 -22.04 12.63
CA ASP A 320 2.66 -22.98 12.79
C ASP A 320 2.53 -24.22 11.89
N ASN A 321 1.30 -24.57 11.51
CA ASN A 321 1.02 -25.69 10.60
C ASN A 321 0.76 -25.23 9.16
N TYR A 322 0.89 -23.93 8.86
CA TYR A 322 0.61 -23.41 7.54
C TYR A 322 1.66 -23.87 6.54
N THR A 323 1.19 -24.56 5.50
CA THR A 323 1.97 -24.94 4.32
C THR A 323 1.16 -24.53 3.09
N LEU A 324 1.85 -24.04 2.06
CA LEU A 324 1.23 -23.58 0.81
C LEU A 324 0.83 -24.73 -0.11
#